data_AF-A0A917D5A4-F1
#
_entry.id   AF-A0A917D5A4-F1
#
_cell.length_a   1.000
_cell.length_b   1.000
_cell.length_c   1.000
_cell.angle_alpha   90.00
_cell.angle_beta   90.00
_cell.angle_gamma   90.00
#
_symmetry.space_group_name_H-M   'P 1'
#
loop_
_entity.id
_entity.type
_entity.pdbx_description
1 polymer ?
#
loop_
_entity_poly.entity_id
_entity_poly.type
_entity_poly.pdbx_seq_one_letter_code
_entity_poly.pdbx_strand_id
1 'polypeptide(L)' 'MSQLNSKRPITPYGWAIKQRLTEMRVDQKEFCRMYGIPPYRLSNLIHGTRRAERYRRQVEKLLDLPPS' A
#
# COMPACT_ATOMS: atom_id res chain seq x y z
N MET A 1 10.19 -24.51 -15.61
CA MET A 1 11.15 -23.58 -14.98
C MET A 1 10.40 -22.75 -13.95
N SER A 2 10.53 -23.11 -12.67
CA SER A 2 9.78 -22.54 -11.54
C SER A 2 10.44 -21.27 -10.99
N GLN A 3 9.69 -20.16 -11.05
CA GLN A 3 9.67 -18.98 -10.15
C GLN A 3 11.00 -18.42 -9.62
N LEU A 4 11.56 -17.44 -10.35
CA LEU A 4 12.37 -16.38 -9.73
C LEU A 4 11.43 -15.44 -8.98
N ASN A 5 11.57 -15.42 -7.66
CA ASN A 5 10.86 -14.57 -6.69
C ASN A 5 11.18 -13.08 -6.91
N SER A 6 10.66 -12.49 -8.00
CA SER A 6 10.85 -11.09 -8.37
C SER A 6 9.94 -10.18 -7.55
N LYS A 7 10.13 -10.16 -6.22
CA LYS A 7 9.48 -9.17 -5.38
C LYS A 7 9.98 -7.80 -5.80
N ARG A 8 9.13 -7.06 -6.51
CA ARG A 8 9.41 -5.67 -6.91
C ARG A 8 9.80 -4.86 -5.66
N PRO A 9 10.73 -3.90 -5.80
CA PRO A 9 11.14 -3.08 -4.67
C PRO A 9 9.94 -2.32 -4.08
N ILE A 10 10.04 -1.97 -2.80
CA ILE A 10 9.11 -1.05 -2.15
C ILE A 10 9.51 0.36 -2.58
N THR A 11 8.55 1.14 -3.06
CA THR A 11 8.79 2.53 -3.47
C THR A 11 8.88 3.46 -2.24
N PRO A 12 9.41 4.70 -2.37
CA PRO A 12 9.35 5.68 -1.29
C PRO A 12 7.93 5.89 -0.74
N TYR A 13 6.94 5.96 -1.63
CA TYR A 13 5.52 6.02 -1.24
C TYR A 13 5.06 4.76 -0.49
N GLY A 14 5.51 3.58 -0.92
CA GLY A 14 5.24 2.32 -0.23
C GLY A 14 5.86 2.23 1.15
N TRP A 15 7.04 2.83 1.37
CA TRP A 15 7.64 2.96 2.69
C TRP A 15 6.83 3.90 3.59
N ALA A 16 6.37 5.03 3.07
CA ALA A 16 5.49 5.93 3.80
C ALA A 16 4.20 5.23 4.26
N ILE A 17 3.57 4.43 3.38
CA ILE A 17 2.42 3.59 3.76
C ILE A 17 2.78 2.67 4.92
N LYS A 18 3.87 1.88 4.80
CA LYS A 18 4.27 0.91 5.83
C LYS A 18 4.60 1.57 7.17
N GLN A 19 5.21 2.74 7.14
CA GLN A 19 5.49 3.52 8.34
C GLN A 19 4.18 3.86 9.08
N ARG A 20 3.19 4.43 8.37
CA ARG A 20 1.90 4.80 9.00
C ARG A 20 1.13 3.58 9.53
N LEU A 21 1.16 2.45 8.83
CA LEU A 21 0.57 1.20 9.34
C LEU A 21 1.23 0.75 10.65
N THR A 22 2.56 0.87 10.72
CA THR A 22 3.34 0.53 11.94
C THR A 22 2.98 1.46 13.10
N GLU A 23 2.89 2.77 12.84
CA GLU A 23 2.49 3.77 13.83
C GLU A 23 1.07 3.52 14.36
N MET A 24 0.15 3.08 13.49
CA MET A 24 -1.21 2.67 13.85
C MET A 24 -1.29 1.28 14.51
N ARG A 25 -0.18 0.52 14.55
CA ARG A 25 -0.11 -0.87 15.05
C ARG A 25 -1.07 -1.84 14.35
N VAL A 26 -1.30 -1.65 13.05
CA VAL A 26 -2.11 -2.55 12.21
C VAL A 26 -1.27 -3.16 11.10
N ASP A 27 -1.60 -4.38 10.70
CA ASP A 27 -0.99 -4.97 9.50
C ASP A 27 -1.74 -4.56 8.21
N GLN A 28 -1.17 -4.89 7.06
CA GLN A 28 -1.79 -4.55 5.76
C GLN A 28 -3.15 -5.22 5.54
N LYS A 29 -3.35 -6.46 6.02
CA LYS A 29 -4.60 -7.21 5.84
C LYS A 29 -5.70 -6.58 6.68
N GLU A 30 -5.38 -6.24 7.92
CA GLU A 30 -6.28 -5.58 8.86
C GLU A 30 -6.68 -4.20 8.35
N PHE A 31 -5.71 -3.39 7.93
CA PHE A 31 -5.98 -2.08 7.32
C PHE A 31 -6.90 -2.20 6.09
N CYS A 32 -6.60 -3.15 5.20
CA CYS A 32 -7.42 -3.40 4.01
C CYS A 32 -8.86 -3.79 4.38
N ARG A 33 -9.02 -4.67 5.37
CA ARG A 33 -10.33 -5.11 5.87
C ARG A 33 -11.11 -3.96 6.51
N MET A 34 -10.45 -3.13 7.32
CA MET A 34 -11.06 -2.01 8.04
C MET A 34 -11.66 -0.96 7.09
N TYR A 35 -11.00 -0.70 5.96
CA TYR A 35 -11.38 0.38 5.04
C TYR A 35 -11.88 -0.09 3.67
N GLY A 36 -12.14 -1.39 3.49
CA GLY A 36 -12.65 -1.95 2.25
C GLY A 36 -11.70 -1.79 1.06
N ILE A 37 -10.38 -1.79 1.30
CA ILE A 37 -9.36 -1.71 0.24
C ILE A 37 -9.00 -3.14 -0.17
N PRO A 38 -9.10 -3.51 -1.46
CA PRO A 38 -8.63 -4.82 -1.90
C PRO A 38 -7.12 -4.96 -1.65
N PRO A 39 -6.62 -6.03 -1.01
CA PRO A 39 -5.19 -6.16 -0.65
C PRO A 39 -4.22 -6.00 -1.83
N TYR A 40 -4.59 -6.50 -3.01
CA TYR A 40 -3.78 -6.34 -4.23
C TYR A 40 -3.66 -4.87 -4.67
N ARG A 41 -4.63 -4.00 -4.34
CA ARG A 41 -4.56 -2.56 -4.62
C ARG A 41 -3.56 -1.88 -3.72
N LEU A 42 -3.56 -2.18 -2.41
CA LEU A 42 -2.54 -1.65 -1.50
C LEU A 42 -1.14 -2.14 -1.90
N SER A 43 -1.00 -3.42 -2.26
CA SER A 43 0.26 -3.97 -2.78
C SER A 43 0.74 -3.24 -4.04
N ASN A 44 -0.17 -2.95 -4.98
CA ASN A 44 0.18 -2.17 -6.18
C ASN A 44 0.69 -0.77 -5.85
N LEU A 45 0.13 -0.11 -4.82
CA LEU A 45 0.60 1.19 -4.35
C LEU A 45 1.99 1.09 -3.71
N ILE A 46 2.21 0.07 -2.86
CA ILE A 46 3.49 -0.15 -2.17
C ILE A 46 4.63 -0.36 -3.17
N HIS A 47 4.37 -1.13 -4.23
CA HIS A 47 5.36 -1.52 -5.23
C HIS A 47 5.31 -0.69 -6.51
N GLY A 48 4.46 0.34 -6.58
CA GLY A 48 4.35 1.23 -7.74
C GLY A 48 3.95 0.54 -9.06
N THR A 49 3.22 -0.57 -9.00
CA THR A 49 2.98 -1.44 -10.17
C THR A 49 1.78 -1.01 -11.03
N ARG A 50 0.84 -0.26 -10.46
CA ARG A 50 -0.36 0.25 -11.15
C ARG A 50 -0.85 1.52 -10.50
N ARG A 51 -1.10 2.56 -11.31
CA ARG A 51 -1.79 3.77 -10.85
C ARG A 51 -3.23 3.40 -10.48
N ALA A 52 -3.52 3.38 -9.19
CA ALA A 52 -4.83 3.10 -8.63
C ALA A 52 -5.40 4.39 -8.03
N GLU A 53 -5.59 5.43 -8.85
CA GLU A 53 -5.90 6.82 -8.44
C GLU A 53 -6.96 6.93 -7.34
N ARG A 54 -8.10 6.23 -7.49
CA ARG A 54 -9.16 6.20 -6.45
C ARG A 54 -8.63 5.69 -5.10
N TYR A 55 -7.93 4.56 -5.12
CA TYR A 55 -7.39 3.94 -3.90
C TYR A 55 -6.17 4.70 -3.36
N ARG A 56 -5.38 5.35 -4.21
CA ARG A 56 -4.29 6.23 -3.80
C ARG A 56 -4.83 7.38 -2.96
N ARG A 57 -5.81 8.13 -3.48
CA ARG A 57 -6.47 9.22 -2.75
C ARG A 57 -7.12 8.74 -1.45
N GLN A 58 -7.71 7.55 -1.47
CA GLN A 58 -8.30 6.96 -0.27
C GLN A 58 -7.20 6.67 0.78
N VAL A 59 -6.11 6.02 0.38
CA VAL A 59 -4.98 5.70 1.27
C VAL A 59 -4.29 6.95 1.80
N GLU A 60 -4.09 7.97 0.95
CA GLU A 60 -3.52 9.26 1.37
C GLU A 60 -4.35 9.90 2.47
N LYS A 61 -5.68 9.90 2.35
CA LYS A 61 -6.59 10.43 3.39
C LYS A 61 -6.56 9.60 4.66
N LEU A 62 -6.59 8.27 4.55
CA LEU A 62 -6.67 7.37 5.70
C LEU A 62 -5.37 7.32 6.51
N LEU A 63 -4.23 7.48 5.84
CA LEU A 63 -2.90 7.44 6.44
C LEU A 63 -2.30 8.84 6.62
N ASP A 64 -3.03 9.91 6.28
CA ASP A 64 -2.53 11.30 6.33
C ASP A 64 -1.17 11.46 5.62
N LEU A 65 -1.12 11.00 4.37
CA LEU A 65 0.06 11.12 3.50
C LEU A 65 -0.12 12.31 2.54
N PRO A 66 0.98 13.02 2.20
CA PRO A 66 0.91 14.10 1.22
C PRO A 66 0.47 13.56 -0.16
N PRO A 67 -0.31 14.36 -0.92
CA PRO A 67 -0.68 14.00 -2.28
C PRO A 67 0.58 13.86 -3.14
N SER A 68 0.65 12.80 -3.95
CA SER A 68 1.85 12.46 -4.74
C SER A 68 1.56 12.02 -6.16
#